data_AF-A0A356QHK2-F1
#
_entry.id   AF-A0A356QHK2-F1
#
_cell.length_a   1.000
_cell.length_b   1.000
_cell.length_c   1.000
_cell.angle_alpha   90.00
_cell.angle_beta   90.00
_cell.angle_gamma   90.00
#
_symmetry.space_group_name_H-M   'P 1'
#
loop_
_entity.id
_entity.type
_entity.pdbx_description
1 polymer ?
#
loop_
_entity_poly.entity_id
_entity_poly.type
_entity_poly.pdbx_seq_one_letter_code
_entity_poly.pdbx_strand_id
1 'polypeptide(L)'
;KALNYVLSREASLTVFLENPDVQPDTNHLERALRPIPMGKKKWMFCWTELGAEHLGIIQSLISTCKLHDITPYTYLVDVLQRISQHPALEVSDLTPRLWKTRFAENPLRALIDPCHPDRQNPQPEATVHAH
;
A
#
# COMPACT_ATOMS: atom_id res chain seq x y z
N LYS A 1 -34.96 14.08 -2.10
CA LYS A 1 -33.49 14.27 -2.26
C LYS A 1 -32.77 13.00 -2.67
N ALA A 2 -32.99 11.85 -2.00
CA ALA A 2 -32.40 10.57 -2.40
C ALA A 2 -32.79 10.11 -3.82
N LEU A 3 -34.06 10.26 -4.22
CA LEU A 3 -34.52 9.86 -5.57
C LEU A 3 -33.82 10.65 -6.70
N ASN A 4 -33.70 11.97 -6.57
CA ASN A 4 -33.00 12.80 -7.55
C ASN A 4 -31.49 12.49 -7.64
N TYR A 5 -30.90 11.97 -6.55
CA TYR A 5 -29.50 11.55 -6.52
C TYR A 5 -29.28 10.22 -7.26
N VAL A 6 -30.24 9.29 -7.18
CA VAL A 6 -30.22 8.05 -7.97
C VAL A 6 -30.40 8.39 -9.45
N LEU A 7 -31.35 9.25 -9.78
CA LEU A 7 -31.63 9.65 -11.16
C LEU A 7 -30.44 10.38 -11.83
N SER A 8 -29.64 11.14 -11.07
CA SER A 8 -28.45 11.82 -11.63
C SER A 8 -27.23 10.91 -11.76
N ARG A 9 -27.26 9.68 -11.22
CA ARG A 9 -26.15 8.72 -11.22
C ARG A 9 -26.49 7.36 -11.84
N GLU A 10 -27.62 7.28 -12.55
CA GLU A 10 -28.10 6.06 -13.20
C GLU A 10 -27.03 5.39 -14.07
N ALA A 11 -26.32 6.16 -14.90
CA ALA A 11 -25.24 5.66 -15.73
C ALA A 11 -24.13 4.97 -14.94
N SER A 12 -23.77 5.48 -13.75
CA SER A 12 -22.75 4.87 -12.89
C SER A 12 -23.27 3.65 -12.13
N LEU A 13 -24.57 3.59 -11.84
CA LEU A 13 -25.21 2.48 -11.14
C LEU A 13 -25.49 1.27 -12.07
N THR A 14 -25.53 1.48 -13.38
CA THR A 14 -25.79 0.43 -14.38
C THR A 14 -24.51 -0.22 -14.93
N VAL A 15 -23.31 0.31 -14.64
CA VAL A 15 -22.03 -0.21 -15.16
C VAL A 15 -21.81 -1.70 -14.84
N PHE A 16 -22.29 -2.18 -13.68
CA PHE A 16 -22.16 -3.60 -13.31
C PHE A 16 -23.04 -4.53 -14.17
N LEU A 17 -24.10 -3.99 -14.81
CA LEU A 17 -24.94 -4.76 -15.73
C LEU A 17 -24.24 -4.99 -17.06
N GLU A 18 -23.30 -4.12 -17.43
CA GLU A 18 -22.54 -4.20 -18.67
C GLU A 18 -21.20 -4.94 -18.51
N ASN A 19 -20.62 -4.93 -17.30
CA ASN A 19 -19.31 -5.51 -17.01
C ASN A 19 -19.39 -6.45 -15.80
N PRO A 20 -19.26 -7.79 -15.98
CA PRO A 20 -19.39 -8.76 -14.89
C PRO A 20 -18.26 -8.68 -13.85
N ASP A 21 -17.13 -8.06 -14.20
CA ASP A 21 -15.98 -7.87 -13.29
C ASP A 21 -16.20 -6.70 -12.29
N VAL A 22 -17.24 -5.87 -12.50
CA VAL A 22 -17.55 -4.74 -11.63
C VAL A 22 -18.56 -5.19 -10.58
N GLN A 23 -18.19 -5.14 -9.30
CA GLN A 23 -19.12 -5.47 -8.22
C GLN A 23 -20.25 -4.43 -8.12
N PRO A 24 -21.50 -4.86 -7.90
CA PRO A 24 -22.66 -3.96 -7.78
C PRO A 24 -22.65 -3.12 -6.50
N ASP A 25 -21.84 -3.51 -5.50
CA ASP A 25 -21.76 -2.83 -4.21
C ASP A 25 -20.33 -2.55 -3.77
N THR A 26 -20.19 -1.53 -2.92
CA THR A 26 -18.92 -1.10 -2.30
C THR A 26 -18.69 -1.74 -0.94
N ASN A 27 -19.48 -2.74 -0.52
CA ASN A 27 -19.43 -3.27 0.85
C ASN A 27 -18.07 -3.88 1.18
N HIS A 28 -17.41 -4.51 0.20
CA HIS A 28 -16.09 -5.08 0.37
C HIS A 28 -15.03 -4.00 0.68
N LEU A 29 -15.08 -2.87 -0.05
CA LEU A 29 -14.23 -1.70 0.21
C LEU A 29 -14.59 -1.05 1.54
N GLU A 30 -15.87 -0.83 1.83
CA GLU A 30 -16.31 -0.22 3.08
C GLU A 30 -15.92 -1.05 4.31
N ARG A 31 -16.03 -2.39 4.22
CA ARG A 31 -15.53 -3.29 5.27
C ARG A 31 -14.02 -3.22 5.42
N ALA A 32 -13.28 -3.07 4.33
CA ALA A 32 -11.83 -2.88 4.36
C ALA A 32 -11.42 -1.52 4.97
N LEU A 33 -12.25 -0.47 4.78
CA LEU A 33 -12.04 0.88 5.32
C LEU A 33 -12.56 1.04 6.76
N ARG A 34 -13.49 0.20 7.22
CA ARG A 34 -14.09 0.26 8.57
C ARG A 34 -13.08 0.30 9.73
N PRO A 35 -11.89 -0.34 9.67
CA PRO A 35 -10.87 -0.23 10.71
C PRO A 35 -10.29 1.19 10.88
N ILE A 36 -10.37 2.04 9.86
CA ILE A 36 -9.78 3.41 9.85
C ILE A 36 -10.43 4.30 10.92
N PRO A 37 -11.77 4.51 10.92
CA PRO A 37 -12.43 5.27 11.99
C PRO A 37 -12.42 4.53 13.34
N MET A 38 -12.40 3.19 13.37
CA MET A 38 -12.31 2.43 14.62
C MET A 38 -10.92 2.49 15.28
N GLY A 39 -9.88 2.79 14.49
CA GLY A 39 -8.53 3.05 14.96
C GLY A 39 -8.35 4.43 15.60
N LYS A 40 -9.35 5.33 15.57
CA LYS A 40 -9.23 6.72 16.08
C LYS A 40 -8.54 6.84 17.44
N LYS A 41 -8.74 5.88 18.36
CA LYS A 41 -8.10 5.89 19.69
C LYS A 41 -6.58 5.59 19.67
N LYS A 42 -6.07 4.90 18.65
CA LYS A 42 -4.63 4.63 18.44
C LYS A 42 -3.95 5.61 17.48
N TRP A 43 -4.72 6.35 16.70
CA TRP A 43 -4.23 7.26 15.64
C TRP A 43 -4.60 8.72 15.91
N MET A 44 -4.82 9.08 17.18
CA MET A 44 -5.19 10.44 17.63
C MET A 44 -4.20 11.54 17.20
N PHE A 45 -2.99 11.17 16.76
CA PHE A 45 -2.00 12.10 16.21
C PHE A 45 -2.26 12.50 14.74
N CYS A 46 -3.17 11.83 14.01
CA CYS A 46 -3.62 12.20 12.66
C CYS A 46 -4.81 13.17 12.69
N TRP A 47 -4.79 14.18 13.57
CA TRP A 47 -5.89 15.15 13.76
C TRP A 47 -5.84 16.35 12.80
N THR A 48 -4.95 16.32 11.82
CA THR A 48 -4.90 17.30 10.74
C THR A 48 -5.54 16.72 9.48
N GLU A 49 -6.19 17.57 8.68
CA GLU A 49 -6.76 17.19 7.38
C GLU A 49 -5.73 16.45 6.50
N LEU A 50 -4.50 16.95 6.50
CA LEU A 50 -3.36 16.35 5.82
C LEU A 50 -3.06 14.91 6.30
N GLY A 51 -3.14 14.64 7.62
CA GLY A 51 -2.92 13.31 8.16
C GLY A 51 -4.00 12.31 7.74
N ALA A 52 -5.25 12.76 7.62
CA ALA A 52 -6.35 11.94 7.11
C ALA A 52 -6.17 11.59 5.63
N GLU A 53 -5.70 12.53 4.81
CA GLU A 53 -5.39 12.31 3.41
C GLU A 53 -4.29 11.25 3.22
N HIS A 54 -3.16 11.40 3.92
CA HIS A 54 -2.06 10.43 3.87
C HIS A 54 -2.48 9.04 4.33
N LEU A 55 -3.31 8.96 5.38
CA LEU A 55 -3.87 7.70 5.84
C LEU A 55 -4.76 7.06 4.76
N GLY A 56 -5.58 7.85 4.07
CA GLY A 56 -6.38 7.41 2.93
C GLY A 56 -5.52 6.80 1.81
N ILE A 57 -4.40 7.45 1.48
CA ILE A 57 -3.44 6.97 0.47
C ILE A 57 -2.85 5.62 0.89
N ILE A 58 -2.33 5.51 2.11
CA ILE A 58 -1.72 4.26 2.62
C ILE A 58 -2.76 3.13 2.62
N GLN A 59 -4.00 3.42 3.02
CA GLN A 59 -5.07 2.41 3.07
C GLN A 59 -5.50 1.96 1.68
N SER A 60 -5.54 2.87 0.71
CA SER A 60 -5.75 2.54 -0.70
C SER A 60 -4.66 1.58 -1.21
N LEU A 61 -3.39 1.85 -0.89
CA LEU A 61 -2.27 0.97 -1.25
C LEU A 61 -2.37 -0.40 -0.59
N ILE A 62 -2.67 -0.46 0.72
CA ILE A 62 -2.86 -1.73 1.44
C ILE A 62 -4.01 -2.54 0.85
N SER A 63 -5.12 -1.89 0.52
CA SER A 63 -6.29 -2.54 -0.08
C SER A 63 -5.95 -3.10 -1.47
N THR A 64 -5.21 -2.34 -2.27
CA THR A 64 -4.72 -2.77 -3.58
C THR A 64 -3.74 -3.93 -3.47
N CYS A 65 -2.85 -3.94 -2.45
CA CYS A 65 -1.97 -5.08 -2.18
C CYS A 65 -2.78 -6.35 -1.88
N LYS A 66 -3.79 -6.25 -1.02
CA LYS A 66 -4.68 -7.37 -0.69
C LYS A 66 -5.41 -7.90 -1.91
N LEU A 67 -5.89 -7.01 -2.79
CA LEU A 67 -6.57 -7.38 -4.04
C LEU A 67 -5.65 -8.19 -4.99
N HIS A 68 -4.33 -7.95 -4.93
CA HIS A 68 -3.35 -8.64 -5.74
C HIS A 68 -2.63 -9.79 -5.00
N ASP A 69 -3.11 -10.22 -3.84
CA ASP A 69 -2.47 -11.26 -3.00
C ASP A 69 -1.01 -10.93 -2.63
N ILE A 70 -0.74 -9.66 -2.38
CA ILE A 70 0.58 -9.16 -1.97
C ILE A 70 0.56 -8.89 -0.46
N THR A 71 1.57 -9.37 0.26
CA THR A 71 1.78 -9.01 1.67
C THR A 71 2.09 -7.51 1.77
N PRO A 72 1.21 -6.68 2.37
CA PRO A 72 1.38 -5.23 2.36
C PRO A 72 2.66 -4.77 3.07
N TYR A 73 3.09 -5.49 4.10
CA TYR A 73 4.35 -5.21 4.80
C TYR A 73 5.55 -5.33 3.86
N THR A 74 5.67 -6.44 3.14
CA THR A 74 6.77 -6.71 2.20
C THR A 74 6.82 -5.66 1.09
N TYR A 75 5.66 -5.32 0.53
CA TYR A 75 5.54 -4.27 -0.48
C TYR A 75 5.98 -2.90 0.05
N LEU A 76 5.46 -2.47 1.21
CA LEU A 76 5.79 -1.16 1.76
C LEU A 76 7.26 -1.04 2.13
N VAL A 77 7.85 -2.09 2.71
CA VAL A 77 9.29 -2.11 3.06
C VAL A 77 10.14 -1.98 1.80
N ASP A 78 9.87 -2.77 0.77
CA ASP A 78 10.63 -2.70 -0.48
C ASP A 78 10.49 -1.34 -1.15
N VAL A 79 9.26 -0.87 -1.35
CA VAL A 79 8.99 0.38 -2.07
C VAL A 79 9.58 1.58 -1.34
N LEU A 80 9.47 1.66 -0.01
CA LEU A 80 10.04 2.77 0.77
C LEU A 80 11.57 2.81 0.72
N GLN A 81 12.25 1.66 0.58
CA GLN A 81 13.70 1.63 0.39
C GLN A 81 14.07 1.97 -1.06
N ARG A 82 13.32 1.40 -2.01
CA ARG A 82 13.55 1.52 -3.46
C ARG A 82 13.28 2.93 -3.98
N ILE A 83 12.31 3.66 -3.41
CA ILE A 83 11.93 5.01 -3.88
C ILE A 83 13.11 5.99 -3.88
N SER A 84 14.08 5.80 -2.99
CA SER A 84 15.29 6.63 -2.92
C SER A 84 16.28 6.38 -4.07
N GLN A 85 16.20 5.21 -4.71
CA GLN A 85 17.10 4.75 -5.77
C GLN A 85 16.40 4.69 -7.14
N HIS A 86 15.06 4.76 -7.17
CA HIS A 86 14.26 4.59 -8.38
C HIS A 86 14.10 5.90 -9.15
N PRO A 87 14.19 5.90 -10.49
CA PRO A 87 13.88 7.07 -11.29
C PRO A 87 12.44 7.57 -11.06
N ALA A 88 12.29 8.88 -10.88
CA ALA A 88 10.97 9.52 -10.67
C ALA A 88 10.01 9.30 -11.85
N LEU A 89 10.54 9.17 -13.07
CA LEU A 89 9.77 8.91 -14.28
C LEU A 89 9.06 7.55 -14.24
N GLU A 90 9.60 6.59 -13.50
CA GLU A 90 9.16 5.19 -13.51
C GLU A 90 8.44 4.81 -12.20
N VAL A 91 8.01 5.78 -11.39
CA VAL A 91 7.30 5.53 -10.11
C VAL A 91 6.04 4.68 -10.29
N SER A 92 5.43 4.69 -11.48
CA SER A 92 4.32 3.78 -11.82
C SER A 92 4.68 2.31 -11.60
N ASP A 93 5.94 1.93 -11.81
CA ASP A 93 6.41 0.56 -11.65
C ASP A 93 6.40 0.09 -10.19
N LEU A 94 6.38 1.04 -9.26
CA LEU A 94 6.27 0.79 -7.83
C LEU A 94 4.82 0.60 -7.37
N THR A 95 3.82 0.77 -8.24
CA THR A 95 2.42 0.46 -7.87
C THR A 95 2.27 -1.02 -7.54
N PRO A 96 1.36 -1.43 -6.62
CA PRO A 96 1.30 -2.83 -6.15
C PRO A 96 1.20 -3.86 -7.27
N ARG A 97 0.43 -3.55 -8.31
CA ARG A 97 0.25 -4.42 -9.47
C ARG A 97 1.55 -4.66 -10.25
N LEU A 98 2.28 -3.60 -10.59
CA LEU A 98 3.52 -3.70 -11.36
C LEU A 98 4.70 -4.15 -10.50
N TRP A 99 4.70 -3.76 -9.23
CA TRP A 99 5.67 -4.23 -8.26
C TRP A 99 5.66 -5.75 -8.15
N LYS A 100 4.46 -6.36 -8.14
CA LYS A 100 4.31 -7.83 -8.11
C LYS A 100 5.06 -8.51 -9.25
N THR A 101 5.01 -7.92 -10.45
CA THR A 101 5.66 -8.50 -11.64
C THR A 101 7.15 -8.22 -11.72
N ARG A 102 7.63 -7.11 -11.15
CA ARG A 102 9.01 -6.64 -11.36
C ARG A 102 9.95 -6.88 -10.18
N PHE A 103 9.44 -6.88 -8.95
CA PHE A 103 10.26 -6.83 -7.75
C PHE A 103 9.88 -7.87 -6.68
N ALA A 104 8.73 -8.53 -6.79
CA ALA A 104 8.28 -9.47 -5.77
C ALA A 104 9.16 -10.72 -5.61
N GLU A 105 9.92 -11.11 -6.64
CA GLU A 105 10.85 -12.25 -6.54
C GLU A 105 12.06 -11.93 -5.66
N ASN A 106 12.53 -10.69 -5.67
CA ASN A 106 13.66 -10.24 -4.86
C ASN A 106 13.42 -8.86 -4.23
N PRO A 107 12.55 -8.79 -3.21
CA PRO A 107 12.27 -7.54 -2.52
C PRO A 107 13.44 -7.15 -1.62
N LEU A 108 13.76 -5.86 -1.58
CA LEU A 108 14.56 -5.22 -0.54
C LEU A 108 13.85 -5.43 0.80
N ARG A 109 14.61 -5.93 1.78
CA ARG A 109 14.11 -6.27 3.11
C ARG A 109 14.62 -5.25 4.12
N ALA A 110 13.92 -5.11 5.23
CA ALA A 110 14.43 -4.32 6.34
C ALA A 110 15.66 -5.02 6.94
N LEU A 111 16.66 -4.27 7.42
CA LEU A 111 17.84 -4.81 8.11
C LEU A 111 17.49 -5.66 9.35
N ILE A 112 16.30 -5.44 9.91
CA ILE A 112 15.77 -6.16 11.08
C ILE A 112 15.29 -7.58 10.68
N ASP A 113 14.99 -7.80 9.40
CA ASP A 113 14.50 -9.09 8.87
C ASP A 113 15.59 -10.19 9.02
N PRO A 114 15.26 -11.34 9.63
CA PRO A 114 16.19 -12.46 9.75
C PRO A 114 16.76 -12.97 8.42
N CYS A 115 16.02 -12.78 7.32
CA CYS A 115 16.41 -13.21 5.98
C CYS A 115 17.06 -12.08 5.16
N HIS A 116 17.56 -11.02 5.80
CA HIS A 116 18.28 -9.94 5.16
C HIS A 116 19.70 -10.39 4.74
N PRO A 117 20.14 -10.14 3.49
CA PRO A 117 21.43 -10.62 2.97
C PRO A 117 22.63 -10.13 3.79
N ASP A 118 22.67 -8.87 4.20
CA ASP A 118 23.80 -8.31 4.97
C ASP A 118 23.89 -8.84 6.41
N ARG A 119 22.84 -9.48 6.94
CA ARG A 119 22.90 -10.09 8.28
C ARG A 119 23.71 -11.39 8.29
N GLN A 120 23.83 -12.02 7.12
CA GLN A 120 24.51 -13.31 6.94
C GLN A 120 26.00 -13.12 6.62
N ASN A 121 26.46 -11.88 6.42
CA ASN A 121 27.86 -11.57 6.14
C ASN A 121 28.42 -10.65 7.23
N PRO A 122 28.97 -11.18 8.34
CA PRO A 122 29.66 -10.36 9.31
C PRO A 122 30.82 -9.66 8.60
N GLN A 123 30.77 -8.33 8.50
CA GLN A 123 31.91 -7.52 8.11
C GLN A 123 33.09 -7.90 9.03
N PRO A 124 34.30 -8.18 8.50
CA PRO A 124 35.45 -8.40 9.38
C PRO A 124 35.64 -7.11 10.19
N GLU A 125 35.56 -7.25 11.51
CA GLU A 125 35.80 -6.16 12.45
C GLU A 125 37.09 -5.46 12.05
N ALA A 126 36.98 -4.19 11.65
CA ALA A 126 38.14 -3.38 11.37
C ALA A 126 38.92 -3.25 12.68
N THR A 127 40.02 -4.01 12.79
CA THR A 127 40.99 -3.91 13.87
C THR A 127 41.50 -2.48 13.93
N VAL A 128 40.93 -1.69 14.84
CA VAL A 128 41.45 -0.37 15.18
C VAL A 128 42.75 -0.61 15.96
N HIS A 129 43.86 -0.69 15.23
CA HIS A 129 45.19 -0.61 15.83
C HIS A 129 45.39 0.83 16.33
N ALA A 130 45.15 1.03 17.62
CA ALA A 130 45.58 2.23 18.33
C ALA A 130 47.12 2.23 18.43
N HIS A 131 47.74 3.27 17.86
CA HIS A 131 49.09 3.72 18.20
C HIS A 131 48.97 4.98 19.07
#